data_AF-A0A945LI48-F1
#
_entry.id   AF-A0A945LI48-F1
#
_cell.length_a   1.000
_cell.length_b   1.000
_cell.length_c   1.000
_cell.angle_alpha   90.00
_cell.angle_beta   90.00
_cell.angle_gamma   90.00
#
_symmetry.space_group_name_H-M   'P 1'
#
loop_
_entity.id
_entity.type
_entity.pdbx_description
1 polymer ?
#
loop_
_entity_poly.entity_id
_entity_poly.type
_entity_poly.pdbx_seq_one_letter_code
_entity_poly.pdbx_strand_id
1 'polypeptide(L)' 'MRVGKKFNIDPQAWKITDGRLFLQLDLGTQKVWDRDRKKNIEIADRLWPNIKPISVVTLGK' A
#
# COMPACT_ATOMS: atom_id res chain seq x y z
N MET A 1 -7.49 7.48 -7.05
CA MET A 1 -7.19 6.38 -8.01
C MET A 1 -6.19 5.41 -7.36
N ARG A 2 -6.27 4.11 -7.65
CA ARG A 2 -5.30 3.09 -7.18
C ARG A 2 -4.47 2.66 -8.38
N VAL A 3 -3.20 3.04 -8.41
CA VAL A 3 -2.40 3.05 -9.67
C VAL A 3 -1.18 2.13 -9.65
N GLY A 4 -0.94 1.37 -8.57
CA GLY A 4 0.21 0.47 -8.50
C GLY A 4 1.58 1.19 -8.48
N LYS A 5 1.63 2.42 -7.97
CA LYS A 5 2.85 3.23 -7.85
C LYS A 5 3.28 3.40 -6.40
N LYS A 6 4.59 3.58 -6.19
CA LYS A 6 5.17 3.89 -4.87
C LYS A 6 4.97 5.38 -4.56
N PHE A 7 4.69 5.71 -3.30
CA PHE A 7 4.53 7.08 -2.80
C PHE A 7 5.27 7.22 -1.47
N ASN A 8 5.65 8.44 -1.10
CA ASN A 8 6.00 8.75 0.28
C ASN A 8 4.73 8.62 1.14
N ILE A 9 4.86 8.01 2.31
CA ILE A 9 3.73 7.70 3.19
C ILE A 9 4.00 8.21 4.61
N ASP A 10 2.94 8.39 5.38
CA ASP A 10 3.01 8.49 6.84
C ASP A 10 3.37 7.12 7.43
N PRO A 11 4.52 6.96 8.11
CA PRO A 11 4.93 5.70 8.70
C PRO A 11 4.03 5.23 9.85
N GLN A 12 3.13 6.08 10.35
CA GLN A 12 2.12 5.70 11.36
C GLN A 12 0.83 5.16 10.74
N ALA A 13 0.63 5.34 9.43
CA ALA A 13 -0.56 4.87 8.72
C ALA A 13 -0.41 3.42 8.23
N TRP A 14 -0.20 2.49 9.16
CA TRP A 14 -0.04 1.06 8.88
C TRP A 14 -1.11 0.19 9.54
N LYS A 15 -1.32 -1.00 8.99
CA LYS A 15 -2.17 -2.05 9.57
C LYS A 15 -1.53 -3.42 9.32
N ILE A 16 -1.63 -4.33 10.29
CA ILE A 16 -1.37 -5.76 10.06
C ILE A 16 -2.71 -6.46 9.89
N THR A 17 -2.86 -7.27 8.85
CA THR A 17 -4.06 -8.08 8.62
C THR A 17 -3.63 -9.42 8.03
N ASP A 18 -4.07 -10.51 8.66
CA ASP A 18 -3.72 -11.89 8.29
C ASP A 18 -2.20 -12.10 8.11
N GLY A 19 -1.41 -11.56 9.05
CA GLY A 19 0.05 -11.66 9.03
C GLY A 19 0.75 -10.80 7.97
N ARG A 20 0.02 -9.98 7.19
CA ARG A 20 0.58 -9.08 6.17
C ARG A 20 0.57 -7.63 6.64
N LEU A 21 1.65 -6.89 6.35
CA LEU A 21 1.76 -5.46 6.61
C LEU A 21 1.19 -4.66 5.43
N PHE A 22 0.20 -3.82 5.71
CA PHE A 22 -0.39 -2.89 4.76
C PHE A 22 -0.04 -1.46 5.14
N LEU A 23 0.55 -0.73 4.20
CA LEU A 23 0.90 0.68 4.36
C LEU A 23 -0.08 1.55 3.58
N GLN A 24 -0.55 2.63 4.20
CA GLN A 24 -1.43 3.62 3.58
C GLN A 24 -0.71 4.96 3.48
N LEU A 25 -1.22 5.84 2.62
CA LEU A 25 -0.64 7.16 2.39
C LEU A 25 -0.59 8.02 3.66
N ASP A 26 -1.70 8.02 4.39
CA ASP A 26 -1.95 8.81 5.60
C ASP A 26 -3.10 8.17 6.41
N LEU A 27 -3.35 8.70 7.62
CA LEU A 27 -4.41 8.20 8.50
C LEU A 27 -5.83 8.40 7.96
N GLY A 28 -6.07 9.42 7.13
CA GLY A 28 -7.37 9.64 6.48
C GLY A 28 -7.65 8.57 5.43
N THR A 29 -6.66 8.27 4.60
CA THR A 29 -6.66 7.17 3.64
C THR A 29 -6.85 5.84 4.34
N GLN A 30 -6.19 5.61 5.48
CA GLN A 30 -6.39 4.40 6.29
C GLN A 30 -7.84 4.26 6.75
N LYS A 31 -8.47 5.33 7.27
CA LYS A 31 -9.87 5.30 7.69
C LYS A 31 -10.81 4.92 6.54
N VAL A 32 -10.58 5.46 5.34
CA VAL A 32 -11.37 5.11 4.15
C VAL A 32 -11.10 3.67 3.70
N TRP A 33 -9.84 3.24 3.76
CA TRP A 33 -9.44 1.87 3.43
C TRP A 33 -10.10 0.84 4.35
N ASP A 34 -10.24 1.16 5.65
CA ASP A 34 -10.86 0.30 6.64
C ASP A 34 -12.37 0.10 6.42
N ARG A 35 -13.06 1.00 5.71
CA ARG A 35 -14.50 0.87 5.41
C ARG A 35 -14.84 -0.32 4.52
N ASP A 36 -13.90 -0.76 3.68
CA ASP A 36 -14.08 -1.92 2.79
C ASP A 36 -12.77 -2.69 2.66
N ARG A 37 -12.26 -3.15 3.81
CA ARG A 37 -10.93 -3.76 3.93
C ARG A 37 -10.75 -4.94 2.98
N LYS A 38 -11.72 -5.85 2.92
CA LYS A 38 -11.65 -7.07 2.10
C LYS A 38 -11.45 -6.73 0.62
N LYS A 39 -12.31 -5.87 0.06
CA LYS A 39 -12.20 -5.42 -1.34
C LYS A 39 -10.87 -4.72 -1.61
N ASN A 40 -10.37 -3.96 -0.63
CA ASN A 40 -9.12 -3.22 -0.80
C ASN A 40 -7.89 -4.12 -0.80
N ILE A 41 -7.92 -5.20 -0.01
CA ILE A 41 -6.90 -6.26 -0.05
C ILE A 41 -6.93 -6.97 -1.40
N GLU A 42 -8.11 -7.37 -1.90
CA GLU A 42 -8.25 -8.02 -3.21
C GLU A 42 -7.70 -7.15 -4.36
N ILE A 43 -7.93 -5.83 -4.28
CA ILE A 43 -7.37 -4.88 -5.25
C ILE A 43 -5.86 -4.73 -5.09
N ALA A 44 -5.34 -4.74 -3.85
CA ALA A 44 -3.90 -4.70 -3.60
C ALA A 44 -3.21 -5.95 -4.16
N ASP A 45 -3.76 -7.14 -3.94
CA ASP A 45 -3.24 -8.40 -4.45
C ASP A 45 -3.19 -8.42 -6.00
N ARG A 46 -4.18 -7.82 -6.66
CA ARG A 46 -4.21 -7.66 -8.13
C ARG A 46 -3.18 -6.64 -8.63
N LEU A 47 -3.04 -5.50 -7.96
CA LEU A 47 -2.16 -4.41 -8.40
C LEU A 47 -0.69 -4.65 -8.06
N TRP A 48 -0.44 -5.40 -6.98
CA TRP A 48 0.89 -5.66 -6.42
C TRP A 48 1.12 -7.17 -6.21
N PRO A 49 1.00 -8.00 -7.26
CA PRO A 49 1.21 -9.44 -7.13
C PRO A 49 2.64 -9.78 -6.73
N ASN A 50 3.60 -8.90 -7.04
CA ASN A 50 5.00 -9.01 -6.66
C ASN A 50 5.58 -7.62 -6.37
N ILE A 51 6.45 -7.52 -5.37
CA ILE A 51 7.24 -6.31 -5.15
C ILE A 51 8.41 -6.35 -6.13
N LYS A 52 8.38 -5.46 -7.14
CA LYS A 52 9.50 -5.33 -8.07
C LYS A 52 10.76 -4.93 -7.29
N PRO A 53 11.89 -5.65 -7.45
CA PRO A 53 13.17 -5.30 -6.84
C PRO A 53 13.78 -4.11 -7.61
N ILE A 54 13.09 -2.96 -7.59
CA ILE A 54 13.68 -1.72 -8.06
C ILE A 54 14.53 -1.21 -6.90
N SER A 55 15.85 -1.32 -7.06
CA SER A 55 16.80 -0.79 -6.09
C SER A 55 16.65 0.73 -5.99
N VAL A 56 16.90 1.27 -4.80
CA VAL A 56 16.86 2.72 -4.55
C VAL A 56 17.76 3.51 -5.52
N VAL A 57 18.81 2.87 -6.04
CA VAL A 57 19.74 3.41 -7.05
C VAL A 57 19.03 3.80 -8.35
N THR A 58 17.95 3.09 -8.74
CA THR A 58 17.23 3.37 -9.99
C THR A 58 16.12 4.43 -9.84
N LEU A 59 15.66 4.71 -8.61
CA LEU A 59 14.55 5.66 -8.36
C LEU A 59 15.02 7.12 -8.19
N GLY A 60 16.34 7.36 -8.17
CA GLY A 60 16.95 8.67 -7.95
C GLY A 60 17.55 9.34 -9.19
N LYS A 61 17.12 8.96 -10.41
CA LYS A 61 17.41 9.72 -11.64
C LYS A 61 16.14 10.33 -12.19
#